data_AF-A0A1C7DU59-F1
#
_entry.id   AF-A0A1C7DU59-F1
#
_cell.length_a   1.000
_cell.length_b   1.000
_cell.length_c   1.000
_cell.angle_alpha   90.00
_cell.angle_beta   90.00
_cell.angle_gamma   90.00
#
_symmetry.space_group_name_H-M   'P 1'
#
loop_
_entity.id
_entity.type
_entity.pdbx_description
1 polymer ?
#
loop_
_entity_poly.entity_id
_entity_poly.type
_entity_poly.pdbx_seq_one_letter_code
_entity_poly.pdbx_strand_id
1 'polypeptide(L)'
;MDFLYFPEDKSEYIPGIISVVIIFILSVLIVWLLVKASRKQVKSLEEQGYPVVYKDGFDEGQTEEILEPQKAADYANEKKTREKKET
;
A
#
# COMPACT_ATOMS: atom_id res chain seq x y z
N MET A 1 25.54 35.72 -9.02
CA MET A 1 25.57 34.51 -8.18
C MET A 1 24.49 34.71 -7.13
N ASP A 2 23.36 34.04 -7.28
CA ASP A 2 22.29 34.10 -6.30
C ASP A 2 22.75 33.36 -5.05
N PHE A 3 23.20 34.14 -4.07
CA PHE A 3 23.43 33.67 -2.72
C PHE A 3 22.10 33.11 -2.23
N LEU A 4 22.06 31.82 -1.90
CA LEU A 4 21.01 31.29 -1.04
C LEU A 4 20.95 32.19 0.20
N TYR A 5 19.85 32.93 0.36
CA TYR A 5 19.63 33.79 1.51
C TYR A 5 19.36 32.89 2.70
N PHE A 6 20.45 32.49 3.35
CA PHE A 6 20.35 31.81 4.62
C PHE A 6 20.23 32.88 5.70
N PRO A 7 19.11 32.99 6.42
CA PRO A 7 19.04 33.83 7.61
C PRO A 7 20.24 33.58 8.53
N GLU A 8 20.81 34.67 9.02
CA GLU A 8 21.93 34.64 9.97
C GLU A 8 21.51 33.93 11.27
N ASP A 9 20.24 34.06 11.66
CA ASP A 9 19.65 33.34 12.78
C ASP A 9 18.94 32.06 12.33
N LYS A 10 19.39 30.92 12.84
CA LYS A 10 18.82 29.60 12.54
C LYS A 10 17.41 29.42 13.08
N SER A 11 16.97 30.28 13.99
CA SER A 11 15.62 30.26 14.56
C SER A 11 14.52 30.39 13.48
N GLU A 12 14.81 31.07 12.37
CA GLU A 12 13.84 31.29 11.28
C GLU A 12 13.51 30.01 10.50
N TYR A 13 14.36 28.96 10.57
CA TYR A 13 14.06 27.65 9.96
C TYR A 13 13.20 26.73 10.82
N ILE A 14 13.17 26.97 12.13
CA ILE A 14 12.41 26.18 13.10
C ILE A 14 10.93 26.01 12.68
N PRO A 15 10.19 27.07 12.29
CA PRO A 15 8.80 26.91 11.86
C PRO A 15 8.66 25.98 10.65
N GLY A 16 9.57 26.04 9.68
CA GLY A 16 9.56 25.16 8.50
C GLY A 16 9.76 23.69 8.85
N ILE A 17 10.72 23.39 9.73
CA ILE A 17 10.98 22.03 10.19
C ILE A 17 9.78 21.48 10.95
N ILE A 18 9.16 22.29 11.82
CA ILE A 18 7.96 21.90 12.55
C ILE A 18 6.82 21.55 11.59
N SER A 19 6.58 22.37 10.55
CA SER A 19 5.56 22.08 9.54
C SER A 19 5.81 20.74 8.82
N VAL A 20 7.06 20.49 8.41
CA VAL A 20 7.43 19.21 7.76
C VAL A 20 7.18 18.03 8.68
N VAL A 21 7.60 18.13 9.95
CA VAL A 21 7.40 17.05 10.93
C VAL A 21 5.91 16.78 11.17
N ILE A 22 5.09 17.82 11.29
CA ILE A 22 3.64 17.68 11.49
C ILE A 22 2.99 16.96 10.29
N ILE A 23 3.29 17.41 9.08
CA ILE A 23 2.74 16.80 7.84
C ILE A 23 3.21 15.36 7.70
N PHE A 24 4.47 15.08 8.02
CA PHE A 24 5.03 13.73 7.97
C PHE A 24 4.30 12.78 8.93
N ILE A 25 4.11 13.20 10.18
CA ILE A 25 3.37 12.41 11.18
C ILE A 25 1.93 12.18 10.71
N LEU A 26 1.25 13.22 10.23
CA LEU A 26 -0.11 13.10 9.68
C LEU A 26 -0.17 12.12 8.52
N SER A 27 0.77 12.20 7.58
CA SER A 27 0.84 11.28 6.43
C SER A 27 0.96 9.83 6.89
N VAL A 28 1.88 9.53 7.81
CA VAL A 28 2.06 8.19 8.36
C VAL A 28 0.77 7.70 9.05
N LEU A 29 0.12 8.56 9.84
CA LEU A 29 -1.14 8.21 10.52
C LEU A 29 -2.27 7.89 9.53
N ILE A 30 -2.42 8.69 8.47
CA ILE A 30 -3.44 8.49 7.43
C ILE A 30 -3.21 7.16 6.72
N VAL A 31 -1.98 6.90 6.27
CA VAL A 31 -1.62 5.64 5.59
C VAL A 31 -1.88 4.45 6.52
N TRP A 32 -1.50 4.55 7.79
CA TRP A 32 -1.72 3.50 8.77
C TRP A 32 -3.21 3.20 8.99
N LEU A 33 -4.04 4.25 9.10
CA LEU A 33 -5.49 4.12 9.23
C LEU A 33 -6.10 3.47 7.98
N LEU A 34 -5.69 3.91 6.78
CA LEU A 34 -6.17 3.39 5.51
C LEU A 34 -5.87 1.90 5.36
N VAL A 35 -4.64 1.48 5.65
CA VAL A 35 -4.23 0.06 5.62
C VAL A 35 -5.05 -0.76 6.61
N LYS A 36 -5.25 -0.26 7.82
CA LYS A 36 -6.05 -0.95 8.84
C LYS A 36 -7.51 -1.12 8.41
N ALA A 37 -8.11 -0.07 7.83
CA ALA A 37 -9.48 -0.10 7.32
C ALA A 37 -9.61 -1.03 6.09
N SER A 38 -8.61 -1.03 5.20
CA SER A 38 -8.56 -1.89 4.01
C SER A 38 -8.55 -3.38 4.38
N ARG A 39 -7.70 -3.78 5.35
CA ARG A 39 -7.62 -5.17 5.82
C ARG A 39 -8.96 -5.70 6.33
N LYS A 40 -9.75 -4.85 7.00
CA LYS A 40 -11.10 -5.22 7.47
C LYS A 40 -12.05 -5.48 6.31
N GLN A 41 -12.02 -4.65 5.27
CA GLN A 41 -12.86 -4.81 4.08
C GLN A 41 -12.50 -6.08 3.32
N VAL A 42 -11.22 -6.34 3.13
CA VAL A 42 -10.75 -7.56 2.45
C VAL A 42 -11.23 -8.81 3.17
N LYS A 43 -11.11 -8.86 4.50
CA LYS A 43 -11.59 -10.01 5.28
C LYS A 43 -13.08 -10.26 5.07
N SER A 44 -13.88 -9.19 5.05
CA SER A 44 -15.33 -9.30 4.77
C SER A 44 -15.65 -9.75 3.34
N LEU A 45 -14.79 -9.48 2.36
CA LEU A 45 -14.94 -9.95 0.99
C LEU A 45 -14.59 -11.44 0.84
N GLU A 46 -13.55 -11.89 1.54
CA GLU A 46 -13.16 -13.29 1.59
C GLU A 46 -14.27 -14.15 2.22
N GLU A 47 -14.90 -13.67 3.31
CA GLU A 47 -16.07 -14.31 3.92
C GLU A 47 -17.28 -14.40 2.96
N GLN A 48 -17.38 -13.48 1.99
CA GLN A 48 -18.41 -13.50 0.95
C GLN A 48 -18.06 -14.37 -0.26
N GLY A 49 -16.90 -15.05 -0.24
CA GLY A 49 -16.45 -15.97 -1.28
C GLY A 49 -15.76 -15.30 -2.48
N TYR A 50 -15.39 -14.02 -2.37
CA TYR A 50 -14.57 -13.37 -3.39
C TYR A 50 -13.09 -13.71 -3.19
N PRO A 51 -12.37 -14.15 -4.23
CA PRO A 51 -10.93 -14.39 -4.13
C PRO A 51 -10.20 -13.05 -4.01
N VAL A 52 -9.57 -12.78 -2.87
CA VAL A 52 -8.76 -11.56 -2.69
C VAL A 52 -7.29 -11.89 -2.85
N VAL A 53 -6.67 -11.37 -3.91
CA VAL A 53 -5.24 -11.54 -4.20
C VAL A 53 -4.49 -10.36 -3.62
N TYR A 54 -3.68 -10.59 -2.58
CA TYR A 54 -2.76 -9.59 -2.06
C TYR A 54 -1.46 -9.62 -2.87
N LYS A 55 -1.09 -8.47 -3.44
CA LYS A 55 0.28 -8.24 -3.89
C LYS A 55 1.05 -7.68 -2.71
N ASP A 56 1.66 -8.55 -1.91
CA ASP A 56 2.53 -8.12 -0.81
C ASP A 56 3.74 -7.39 -1.41
N GLY A 57 3.83 -6.08 -1.12
CA GLY A 57 4.73 -5.15 -1.80
C GLY A 57 6.16 -5.15 -1.28
N PHE A 58 6.81 -6.32 -1.18
CA PHE A 58 8.25 -6.44 -0.88
C PHE A 58 8.98 -7.49 -1.74
N ASP A 59 8.47 -7.80 -2.93
CA ASP A 59 9.26 -8.53 -3.94
C ASP A 59 9.87 -7.52 -4.93
N GLU A 60 11.13 -7.16 -4.68
CA GLU A 60 12.00 -6.61 -5.71
C GLU A 60 12.13 -7.64 -6.83
N GLY A 61 11.44 -7.40 -7.94
CA GLY A 61 11.63 -8.14 -9.17
C GLY A 61 10.33 -8.54 -9.84
N GLN A 62 9.72 -7.59 -10.56
CA GLN A 62 9.54 -7.66 -12.01
C GLN A 62 8.46 -6.67 -12.43
N THR A 63 8.93 -5.71 -13.23
CA THR A 63 8.17 -4.79 -14.05
C THR A 63 7.23 -5.57 -14.97
N GLU A 64 5.95 -5.24 -14.87
CA GLU A 64 4.94 -5.31 -15.93
C GLU A 64 4.68 -6.66 -16.59
N GLU A 65 3.81 -7.45 -15.96
CA GLU A 65 2.71 -8.06 -16.72
C GLU A 65 1.42 -7.53 -16.10
N ILE A 66 0.66 -6.75 -16.86
CA ILE A 66 -0.75 -6.48 -16.55
C ILE A 66 -1.40 -7.87 -16.56
N LEU A 67 -1.48 -8.50 -15.40
CA LEU A 67 -2.02 -9.85 -15.29
C LEU A 67 -3.53 -9.74 -15.47
N GLU A 68 -3.97 -9.98 -16.69
CA GLU A 68 -5.36 -9.86 -17.08
C GLU A 68 -6.27 -10.68 -16.14
N PRO A 69 -7.46 -10.17 -15.82
CA PRO A 69 -8.41 -10.78 -14.88
C PRO A 69 -8.77 -12.24 -15.22
N GLN A 70 -8.55 -12.66 -16.47
CA GLN A 70 -8.70 -14.03 -16.95
C GLN A 70 -7.77 -15.02 -16.23
N LYS A 71 -6.46 -14.72 -16.10
CA LYS A 71 -5.48 -15.62 -15.48
C LYS A 71 -5.75 -15.82 -13.98
N ALA A 72 -6.30 -14.80 -13.31
CA ALA A 72 -6.69 -14.89 -11.90
C ALA A 72 -7.93 -15.76 -11.68
N ALA A 73 -8.90 -15.70 -12.59
CA ALA A 73 -10.07 -16.58 -12.59
C ALA A 73 -9.66 -18.04 -12.82
N ASP A 74 -8.72 -18.28 -13.74
CA ASP A 74 -8.19 -19.62 -14.02
C ASP A 74 -7.45 -20.22 -12.83
N TYR A 75 -6.63 -19.44 -12.11
CA TYR A 75 -5.94 -19.90 -10.91
C TYR A 75 -6.91 -20.26 -9.77
N ALA A 76 -7.96 -19.46 -9.57
CA ALA A 76 -9.00 -19.74 -8.59
C ALA A 76 -9.79 -21.02 -8.93
N ASN A 77 -10.05 -21.26 -10.22
CA ASN A 77 -10.77 -22.45 -10.68
C ASN A 77 -9.90 -23.72 -10.56
N GLU A 78 -8.60 -23.60 -10.81
CA GLU A 78 -7.66 -24.71 -10.66
C GLU A 78 -7.51 -25.11 -9.18
N LYS A 79 -7.39 -24.15 -8.26
CA LYS A 79 -7.30 -24.44 -6.82
C LYS A 79 -8.56 -25.14 -6.31
N LYS A 80 -9.74 -24.66 -6.70
CA LYS A 80 -11.04 -25.28 -6.35
C LYS A 80 -11.19 -26.69 -6.93
N THR A 81 -10.60 -26.96 -8.08
CA THR A 81 -10.60 -28.29 -8.71
C THR A 81 -9.65 -29.27 -8.03
N ARG A 82 -8.54 -28.79 -7.46
CA ARG A 82 -7.59 -29.59 -6.69
C ARG A 82 -8.16 -29.98 -5.32
N GLU A 83 -8.77 -29.05 -4.58
CA GLU A 83 -9.41 -29.35 -3.29
C GLU A 83 -10.57 -30.36 -3.41
N LYS A 84 -11.31 -30.34 -4.53
CA LYS A 84 -12.41 -31.29 -4.79
C LYS A 84 -11.94 -32.70 -5.19
N LYS A 85 -10.67 -32.87 -5.58
CA LYS A 85 -10.09 -34.19 -5.91
C LYS A 85 -9.49 -34.91 -4.70
N GLU A 86 -9.29 -34.20 -3.59
CA GLU A 86 -8.74 -34.74 -2.34
C GLU A 86 -9.82 -35.15 -1.32
N THR A 87 -11.10 -35.08 -1.71
CA THR A 87 -12.28 -35.65 -1.00
C THR A 87 -12.99 -36.67 -1.89
#